data_AF-A0A0T1WFQ8-F1
#
_entry.id   AF-A0A0T1WFQ8-F1
#
_cell.length_a   1.000
_cell.length_b   1.000
_cell.length_c   1.000
_cell.angle_alpha   90.00
_cell.angle_beta   90.00
_cell.angle_gamma   90.00
#
_symmetry.space_group_name_H-M   'P 1'
#
loop_
_entity.id
_entity.type
_entity.pdbx_description
1 polymer ?
#
loop_
_entity_poly.entity_id
_entity_poly.type
_entity_poly.pdbx_seq_one_letter_code
_entity_poly.pdbx_strand_id
1 'polypeptide(L)' 'MLVGLRRCDAKEAFSELVDVSTRRGLSPFALGRALVAAASGHPVPDSDAGAAVADEWGELFVDTRVST' A
#
# COMPACT_ATOMS: atom_id res chain seq x y z
N MET A 1 -4.51 6.10 -3.82
CA MET A 1 -3.24 6.17 -3.09
C MET A 1 -2.10 5.62 -3.95
N LEU A 2 -2.11 4.32 -4.31
CA LEU A 2 -1.11 3.75 -5.24
C LEU A 2 -1.02 4.50 -6.59
N VAL A 3 -2.16 4.87 -7.19
CA VAL A 3 -2.22 5.77 -8.38
C VAL A 3 -1.38 7.04 -8.20
N GLY A 4 -1.46 7.68 -7.04
CA GLY A 4 -0.73 8.92 -6.75
C GLY A 4 0.76 8.67 -6.47
N LEU A 5 1.08 7.62 -5.72
CA LEU A 5 2.47 7.26 -5.40
C LEU A 5 3.26 6.74 -6.61
N ARG A 6 2.63 5.92 -7.45
CA ARG A 6 3.28 5.28 -8.61
C ARG A 6 3.05 6.02 -9.92
N ARG A 7 2.20 7.04 -9.93
CA ARG A 7 1.74 7.74 -11.15
C ARG A 7 1.22 6.76 -12.22
N CYS A 8 0.50 5.72 -11.78
CA CYS A 8 -0.12 4.71 -12.64
C CYS A 8 -1.64 4.89 -12.74
N ASP A 9 -2.30 4.18 -13.65
CA ASP A 9 -3.76 4.24 -13.74
C ASP A 9 -4.46 3.40 -12.64
N ALA A 10 -5.77 3.61 -12.47
CA ALA A 10 -6.54 2.93 -11.43
C ALA A 10 -6.65 1.41 -11.65
N LYS A 11 -6.62 0.95 -12.90
CA LYS A 11 -6.68 -0.47 -13.24
C LYS A 11 -5.37 -1.15 -12.85
N GLU A 12 -4.23 -0.57 -13.21
CA GLU A 12 -2.91 -1.07 -12.84
C GLU A 12 -2.74 -1.13 -11.32
N ALA A 13 -3.07 -0.05 -10.63
CA ALA A 13 -3.01 0.01 -9.17
C ALA A 13 -3.89 -1.06 -8.49
N PHE A 14 -5.10 -1.29 -9.02
CA PHE A 14 -6.00 -2.31 -8.48
C PHE A 14 -5.52 -3.73 -8.78
N SER A 15 -5.03 -3.99 -10.00
CA SER A 15 -4.44 -5.27 -10.36
C SER A 15 -3.25 -5.62 -9.47
N GLU A 16 -2.37 -4.65 -9.20
CA GLU A 16 -1.23 -4.83 -8.29
C GLU A 16 -1.68 -5.16 -6.86
N LEU A 17 -2.67 -4.43 -6.34
CA LEU A 17 -3.24 -4.70 -5.02
C LEU A 17 -3.80 -6.12 -4.90
N VAL A 18 -4.56 -6.57 -5.92
CA VAL A 18 -5.14 -7.91 -5.97
C VAL A 18 -4.07 -9.00 -6.08
N ASP A 19 -3.04 -8.75 -6.87
CA ASP A 19 -1.92 -9.67 -7.04
C ASP A 19 -1.15 -9.87 -5.72
N VAL A 20 -0.79 -8.77 -5.03
CA VAL A 20 -0.19 -8.84 -3.68
C VAL A 20 -1.11 -9.55 -2.69
N SER A 21 -2.40 -9.22 -2.70
CA SER A 21 -3.39 -9.86 -1.82
C SER A 21 -3.42 -11.38 -2.01
N THR A 22 -3.34 -11.84 -3.26
CA THR A 22 -3.37 -13.26 -3.60
C THR A 22 -2.08 -13.95 -3.17
N ARG A 23 -0.92 -13.35 -3.44
CA ARG A 23 0.39 -13.91 -3.05
C ARG A 23 0.57 -14.02 -1.54
N ARG A 24 0.10 -13.01 -0.79
CA ARG A 24 0.23 -12.94 0.67
C ARG A 24 -0.92 -13.62 1.42
N GLY A 25 -1.98 -14.04 0.72
CA GLY A 25 -3.17 -14.62 1.34
C GLY A 25 -3.96 -13.64 2.21
N LEU A 26 -3.89 -12.34 1.89
CA LEU A 26 -4.51 -11.26 2.65
C LEU A 26 -5.73 -10.71 1.93
N SER A 27 -6.65 -10.10 2.68
CA SER A 27 -7.77 -9.39 2.08
C SER A 27 -7.29 -8.12 1.36
N PRO A 28 -7.72 -7.87 0.11
CA PRO A 28 -7.47 -6.59 -0.57
C PRO A 28 -7.97 -5.38 0.24
N PHE A 29 -9.03 -5.57 1.02
CA PHE A 29 -9.57 -4.52 1.89
C PHE A 29 -8.66 -4.26 3.10
N ALA A 30 -8.09 -5.30 3.71
CA ALA A 30 -7.12 -5.15 4.79
C ALA A 30 -5.86 -4.42 4.31
N LEU A 31 -5.33 -4.81 3.14
CA LEU A 31 -4.22 -4.12 2.48
C LEU A 31 -4.57 -2.66 2.14
N GLY A 32 -5.77 -2.40 1.62
CA GLY A 32 -6.24 -1.04 1.33
C GLY A 32 -6.30 -0.16 2.58
N ARG A 33 -6.80 -0.68 3.70
CA ARG A 33 -6.80 0.03 4.98
C ARG A 33 -5.39 0.29 5.50
N ALA A 34 -4.50 -0.69 5.41
CA ALA A 34 -3.11 -0.55 5.80
C ALA A 34 -2.37 0.50 4.95
N LEU A 35 -2.59 0.50 3.64
CA LEU A 35 -2.08 1.50 2.71
C LEU A 35 -2.51 2.92 3.08
N VAL A 36 -3.81 3.13 3.33
CA VAL A 36 -4.34 4.43 3.75
C VAL A 36 -3.76 4.85 5.10
N ALA A 37 -3.69 3.95 6.08
CA ALA A 37 -3.12 4.25 7.38
C ALA A 37 -1.63 4.65 7.28
N ALA A 38 -0.83 3.89 6.53
CA ALA A 38 0.58 4.17 6.30
C ALA A 38 0.82 5.52 5.59
N ALA A 39 0.01 5.82 4.57
CA ALA A 39 0.07 7.09 3.85
C ALA A 39 -0.27 8.29 4.74
N SER A 40 -1.25 8.13 5.63
CA SER A 40 -1.71 9.17 6.54
C SER A 40 -0.87 9.28 7.84
N GLY A 41 0.16 8.44 8.01
CA GLY A 41 0.94 8.38 9.24
C GLY A 41 0.17 7.88 10.46
N HIS A 42 -0.91 7.12 10.24
CA HIS A 42 -1.72 6.52 11.29
C HIS A 42 -1.25 5.09 11.62
N PRO A 43 -1.53 4.60 12.84
CA PRO A 43 -1.27 3.21 13.19
C PRO A 43 -1.96 2.25 12.23
N VAL A 44 -1.22 1.27 11.72
CA VAL A 44 -1.77 0.21 10.89
C VAL A 44 -2.44 -0.83 11.81
N PRO A 45 -3.75 -1.09 11.66
CA PRO A 45 -4.51 -1.91 12.61
C PRO A 45 -4.28 -3.42 12.48
N ASP A 46 -3.76 -3.89 11.34
CA ASP A 46 -3.51 -5.29 11.03
C ASP A 46 -2.00 -5.46 10.81
N SER A 47 -1.34 -6.26 11.66
CA SER A 47 0.12 -6.42 11.64
C SER A 47 0.61 -7.05 10.34
N ASP A 48 -0.11 -8.02 9.79
CA ASP A 48 0.30 -8.77 8.62
C ASP A 48 0.10 -7.93 7.36
N ALA A 49 -1.02 -7.20 7.28
CA ALA A 49 -1.24 -6.22 6.23
C ALA A 49 -0.24 -5.06 6.32
N GLY A 50 0.12 -4.63 7.52
CA GLY A 50 1.13 -3.59 7.74
C GLY A 50 2.52 -4.03 7.28
N ALA A 51 2.93 -5.25 7.63
CA ALA A 51 4.19 -5.83 7.18
C ALA A 51 4.20 -5.97 5.65
N ALA A 52 3.13 -6.49 5.04
CA ALA A 52 3.01 -6.58 3.58
C ALA A 52 3.09 -5.21 2.91
N VAL A 53 2.49 -4.16 3.49
CA VAL A 53 2.57 -2.82 2.94
C VAL A 53 3.97 -2.23 3.03
N ALA A 54 4.67 -2.45 4.14
CA ALA A 54 6.05 -2.03 4.30
C ALA A 54 6.98 -2.74 3.31
N ASP A 55 6.82 -4.05 3.12
CA ASP A 55 7.62 -4.86 2.21
C ASP A 55 7.43 -4.45 0.74
N GLU A 56 6.19 -4.26 0.28
CA GLU A 56 5.90 -4.10 -1.15
C GLU A 56 5.91 -2.62 -1.59
N TRP A 57 5.56 -1.70 -0.69
CA TRP A 57 5.36 -0.28 -1.02
C TRP A 57 6.08 0.69 -0.08
N GLY A 58 6.86 0.20 0.90
CA GLY A 58 7.53 1.03 1.91
C GLY A 58 8.37 2.17 1.33
N GLU A 59 9.14 1.89 0.29
CA GLU A 59 10.04 2.86 -0.37
C GLU A 59 9.28 4.01 -1.03
N LEU A 60 8.06 3.76 -1.53
CA LEU A 60 7.23 4.79 -2.17
C LEU A 60 6.83 5.90 -1.20
N PHE A 61 6.72 5.57 0.09
CA PHE A 61 6.43 6.53 1.15
C PHE A 61 7.67 7.32 1.60
N VAL A 62 8.88 6.84 1.30
CA VAL A 62 10.13 7.54 1.60
C VAL A 62 10.39 8.61 0.54
N ASP A 63 10.20 8.26 -0.73
CA ASP A 63 10.37 9.18 -1.87
C ASP A 63 9.42 10.40 -1.77
N THR A 64 8.18 10.17 -1.33
CA THR A 64 7.20 11.25 -1.13
C THR A 64 7.54 12.23 -0.01
N ARG A 65 8.36 11.85 0.98
CA ARG A 65 8.73 12.71 2.11
C ARG A 65 9.96 13.58 1.83
N VAL A 66 10.74 13.28 0.79
CA VAL A 66 11.95 14.04 0.40
C VAL A 66 11.61 15.22 -0.53
N SER A 67 10.38 15.29 -1.04
CA SER A 67 9.93 16.35 -1.95
C SER A 67 9.23 17.53 -1.25
N THR A 68 9.49 17.79 0.03
CA THR A 68 8.97 18.96 0.79
C THR A 68 10.12 19.72 1.43
#